data_AF-A0A0N4VYN7-F1
#
_entry.id   AF-A0A0N4VYN7-F1
#
_cell.length_a   1.000
_cell.length_b   1.000
_cell.length_c   1.000
_cell.angle_alpha   90.00
_cell.angle_beta   90.00
_cell.angle_gamma   90.00
#
_symmetry.space_group_name_H-M   'P 1'
#
loop_
_entity.id
_entity.type
_entity.pdbx_description
1 polymer ?
#
loop_
_entity_poly.entity_id
_entity_poly.type
_entity_poly.pdbx_seq_one_letter_code
_entity_poly.pdbx_strand_id
1 'polypeptide(L)'
;MEPSGVPLLFPFLSENLRSLGYSTYLVGKWHLGYCRKEFLPTSRGFDYFYGFYGPQAGYFNHSSDQWHRDLKRVVGGVDLFEELGGGISNPIFEQNGVYSTVRWSSFHFLWLSLYWNSK
;
A
#
# COMPACT_ATOMS: atom_id res chain seq x y z
N MET A 1 -0.72 -8.14 17.36
CA MET A 1 -1.68 -8.13 16.24
C MET A 1 -1.97 -9.57 15.90
N GLU A 2 -3.24 -9.97 15.86
CA GLU A 2 -3.58 -11.27 15.29
C GLU A 2 -3.21 -11.26 13.80
N PRO A 3 -2.77 -12.39 13.22
CA PRO A 3 -2.49 -12.50 11.79
C PRO A 3 -3.79 -12.56 10.99
N SER A 4 -4.63 -11.55 11.15
CA SER A 4 -5.96 -11.44 10.54
C SER A 4 -5.90 -10.52 9.33
N GLY A 5 -6.45 -10.98 8.22
CA GLY A 5 -6.77 -10.18 7.04
C GLY A 5 -8.20 -10.48 6.60
N VAL A 6 -8.72 -9.72 5.63
CA VAL A 6 -10.04 -10.02 5.08
C VAL A 6 -10.03 -11.41 4.42
N PRO A 7 -10.98 -12.30 4.75
CA PRO A 7 -11.01 -13.65 4.20
C PRO A 7 -10.89 -13.67 2.67
N LEU A 8 -10.13 -14.64 2.15
CA LEU A 8 -9.89 -14.80 0.71
C LEU A 8 -11.11 -15.30 -0.07
N LEU A 9 -12.14 -15.80 0.64
CA LEU A 9 -13.38 -16.27 0.04
C LEU A 9 -14.19 -15.13 -0.62
N PHE A 10 -14.04 -13.90 -0.12
CA PHE A 10 -14.79 -12.75 -0.62
C PHE A 10 -13.96 -11.96 -1.63
N PRO A 11 -14.39 -11.89 -2.90
CA PRO A 11 -13.68 -11.14 -3.92
C PRO A 11 -13.82 -9.64 -3.66
N PHE A 12 -12.75 -8.91 -3.94
CA PHE A 12 -12.76 -7.46 -3.84
C PHE A 12 -13.35 -6.82 -5.09
N LEU A 13 -13.80 -5.57 -4.96
CA LEU A 13 -14.24 -4.78 -6.10
C LEU A 13 -13.15 -4.69 -7.17
N SER A 14 -11.89 -4.53 -6.75
CA SER A 14 -10.71 -4.51 -7.61
C SER A 14 -10.56 -5.80 -8.43
N GLU A 15 -10.77 -6.97 -7.83
CA GLU A 15 -10.71 -8.26 -8.55
C GLU A 15 -11.77 -8.36 -9.64
N ASN A 16 -12.99 -7.91 -9.34
CA ASN A 16 -14.09 -7.90 -10.31
C ASN A 16 -13.81 -6.90 -11.44
N LEU A 17 -13.34 -5.69 -11.13
CA LEU A 17 -12.99 -4.68 -12.12
C LEU A 17 -11.84 -5.15 -13.03
N ARG A 18 -10.80 -5.77 -12.46
CA ARG A 18 -9.69 -6.34 -13.23
C ARG A 18 -10.17 -7.43 -14.18
N SER A 19 -11.10 -8.29 -13.75
CA SER A 19 -11.68 -9.33 -14.61
C SER A 19 -12.46 -8.77 -15.81
N LEU A 20 -12.95 -7.54 -15.71
CA LEU A 20 -13.64 -6.82 -16.78
C LEU A 20 -12.68 -6.00 -17.67
N GLY A 21 -11.37 -6.11 -17.47
CA GLY A 21 -10.35 -5.43 -18.26
C GLY A 21 -9.99 -4.02 -17.78
N TYR A 22 -10.42 -3.62 -16.57
CA TYR A 22 -9.98 -2.36 -15.98
C TYR A 22 -8.55 -2.49 -15.43
N SER A 23 -7.74 -1.45 -15.64
CA SER A 23 -6.50 -1.29 -14.90
C SER A 23 -6.79 -0.78 -13.49
N THR A 24 -6.21 -1.41 -12.49
CA THR A 24 -6.57 -1.23 -11.08
C THR A 24 -5.35 -0.77 -10.27
N TYR A 25 -5.49 0.36 -9.60
CA TYR A 25 -4.41 0.98 -8.83
C TYR A 25 -4.92 1.33 -7.43
N LEU A 26 -4.11 1.04 -6.42
CA LEU A 26 -4.38 1.48 -5.06
C LEU A 26 -3.26 2.41 -4.58
N VAL A 27 -3.66 3.58 -4.14
CA VAL A 27 -2.76 4.64 -3.69
C VAL A 27 -3.26 5.09 -2.33
N GLY A 28 -2.56 4.75 -1.24
CA GLY A 28 -3.02 5.11 0.10
C GLY A 28 -2.89 4.03 1.17
N LYS A 29 -3.87 4.04 2.07
CA LYS A 29 -3.97 3.10 3.18
C LYS A 29 -4.56 1.78 2.71
N TRP A 30 -3.95 0.67 3.11
CA TRP A 30 -4.52 -0.65 2.92
C TRP A 30 -5.34 -1.12 4.13
N HIS A 31 -4.67 -1.54 5.21
CA HIS A 31 -5.29 -1.96 6.49
C HIS A 31 -6.31 -3.11 6.38
N LEU A 32 -6.12 -4.04 5.43
CA LEU A 32 -6.97 -5.23 5.25
C LEU A 32 -6.21 -6.56 5.41
N GLY A 33 -5.00 -6.49 5.99
CA GLY A 33 -4.11 -7.62 6.26
C GLY A 33 -2.83 -7.55 5.44
N TYR A 34 -1.70 -7.84 6.08
CA TYR A 34 -0.37 -7.83 5.44
C TYR A 34 0.56 -8.91 6.00
N CYS A 35 0.00 -9.84 6.79
CA CYS A 35 0.78 -10.91 7.43
C CYS A 35 1.17 -12.03 6.45
N ARG A 36 0.54 -12.10 5.28
CA ARG A 36 0.85 -13.05 4.20
C ARG A 36 0.64 -12.38 2.84
N LYS A 37 1.30 -12.92 1.81
CA LYS A 37 1.28 -12.34 0.45
C LYS A 37 -0.14 -12.28 -0.14
N GLU A 38 -0.98 -13.25 0.19
CA GLU A 38 -2.36 -13.35 -0.31
C GLU A 38 -3.26 -12.20 0.20
N PHE A 39 -2.85 -11.56 1.30
CA PHE A 39 -3.57 -10.40 1.84
C PHE A 39 -3.05 -9.06 1.28
N LEU A 40 -1.97 -9.07 0.51
CA LEU A 40 -1.43 -7.84 -0.08
C LEU A 40 -2.36 -7.29 -1.17
N PRO A 41 -2.43 -5.96 -1.34
CA PRO A 41 -3.19 -5.30 -2.39
C PRO A 41 -3.05 -5.93 -3.78
N THR A 42 -1.83 -6.26 -4.20
CA THR A 42 -1.59 -6.83 -5.54
C THR A 42 -2.12 -8.25 -5.71
N SER A 43 -2.30 -8.98 -4.60
CA SER A 43 -2.98 -10.28 -4.57
C SER A 43 -4.50 -10.16 -4.43
N ARG A 44 -5.01 -8.95 -4.18
CA ARG A 44 -6.44 -8.63 -4.04
C ARG A 44 -6.96 -7.77 -5.19
N GLY A 45 -6.44 -8.01 -6.38
CA GLY A 45 -6.99 -7.48 -7.61
C GLY A 45 -6.52 -6.09 -8.01
N PHE A 46 -5.51 -5.52 -7.33
CA PHE A 46 -4.81 -4.31 -7.80
C PHE A 46 -3.60 -4.70 -8.65
N ASP A 47 -3.41 -4.06 -9.79
CA ASP A 47 -2.22 -4.27 -10.64
C ASP A 47 -0.98 -3.58 -10.06
N TYR A 48 -1.20 -2.51 -9.29
CA TYR A 48 -0.16 -1.74 -8.63
C TYR A 48 -0.68 -1.17 -7.30
N PHE A 49 0.19 -1.17 -6.30
CA PHE A 49 -0.06 -0.52 -5.03
C PHE A 49 1.09 0.39 -4.64
N TYR A 50 0.73 1.52 -4.05
CA TYR A 50 1.67 2.45 -3.45
C TYR A 50 1.08 3.03 -2.17
N GLY A 51 1.72 2.78 -1.03
CA GLY A 51 1.22 3.27 0.24
C GLY A 51 1.62 2.43 1.44
N PHE A 52 0.77 2.38 2.46
CA PHE A 52 1.08 1.76 3.74
C PHE A 52 0.08 0.68 4.12
N TYR A 53 0.56 -0.36 4.81
CA TYR A 53 -0.27 -1.51 5.14
C TYR A 53 -1.04 -1.34 6.43
N GLY A 54 -0.44 -0.67 7.41
CA GLY A 54 -0.93 -0.58 8.76
C GLY A 54 -2.16 0.32 8.92
N PRO A 55 -2.71 0.37 10.15
CA PRO A 55 -3.77 1.31 10.50
C PRO A 55 -3.32 2.77 10.43
N GLN A 56 -2.03 3.01 10.59
CA GLN A 56 -1.44 4.33 10.79
C GLN A 56 -0.06 4.40 10.17
N ALA A 57 0.29 5.57 9.66
CA ALA A 57 1.64 5.92 9.25
C ALA A 57 1.85 7.41 9.51
N GLY A 58 3.06 7.81 9.89
CA GLY A 58 3.38 9.23 10.05
C GLY A 58 3.34 9.96 8.71
N TYR A 59 2.79 11.17 8.70
CA TYR A 59 2.55 11.92 7.46
C TYR A 59 3.81 12.37 6.71
N PHE A 60 4.94 12.50 7.42
CA PHE A 60 6.23 12.92 6.88
C PHE A 60 7.28 11.81 6.93
N ASN A 61 7.28 11.00 7.98
CA ASN A 61 8.30 9.96 8.17
C ASN A 61 7.84 8.57 7.72
N HIS A 62 6.55 8.40 7.44
CA HIS A 62 5.91 7.15 7.00
C HIS A 62 6.21 5.94 7.88
N SER A 63 6.53 6.22 9.14
CA SER A 63 6.76 5.19 10.14
C SER A 63 5.43 4.79 10.77
N SER A 64 5.31 3.50 11.09
CA SER A 64 4.28 2.99 11.99
C SER A 64 4.90 2.78 13.37
N ASP A 65 4.96 3.85 14.16
CA ASP A 65 5.47 3.81 15.53
C ASP A 65 4.40 3.30 16.51
N GLN A 66 4.75 2.33 17.34
CA GLN A 66 3.86 1.74 18.34
C GLN A 66 4.57 1.54 19.68
N TRP A 67 3.83 1.74 20.77
CA TRP A 67 4.35 1.46 22.11
C TRP A 67 4.37 -0.05 22.38
N HIS A 68 5.54 -0.63 22.58
CA HIS A 68 5.68 -2.03 22.92
C HIS A 68 5.62 -2.21 24.43
N ARG A 69 4.55 -2.83 24.94
CA ARG A 69 4.31 -3.00 26.38
C ARG A 69 5.45 -3.74 27.09
N ASP A 70 5.92 -4.85 26.54
CA ASP A 70 6.93 -5.68 27.22
C ASP A 70 8.33 -5.03 27.22
N LEU A 71 8.69 -4.34 26.13
CA LEU A 71 9.98 -3.69 25.96
C LEU A 71 10.01 -2.27 26.57
N LYS A 72 8.86 -1.75 27.04
CA LYS A 72 8.69 -0.40 27.59
C LYS A 72 9.33 0.70 26.73
N ARG A 73 9.21 0.58 25.40
CA ARG A 73 9.75 1.54 24.43
C ARG A 73 8.87 1.63 23.19
N VAL A 74 9.02 2.73 22.46
CA VAL A 74 8.47 2.84 21.11
C VAL A 74 9.28 1.94 20.19
N VAL A 75 8.58 1.10 19.42
CA VAL A 75 9.14 0.36 18.30
C VAL A 75 8.48 0.88 17.04
N GLY A 76 9.27 1.13 16.02
CA GLY A 76 8.83 1.75 14.78
C GLY A 76 9.57 1.15 13.60
N GLY A 77 8.96 1.31 12.43
CA GLY A 77 9.52 0.92 11.15
C GLY A 77 8.81 1.66 10.04
N VAL A 78 9.48 1.86 8.92
CA VAL A 78 8.87 2.43 7.72
C VAL A 78 7.80 1.46 7.23
N ASP A 79 6.58 1.96 7.12
CA ASP A 79 5.42 1.26 6.56
C ASP A 79 5.02 1.99 5.28
N LEU A 80 5.94 2.13 4.33
CA LEU A 80 5.67 2.71 3.01
C LEU A 80 6.25 1.77 1.97
N PHE A 81 5.40 1.33 1.05
CA PHE A 81 5.70 0.29 0.09
C PHE A 81 5.22 0.67 -1.29
N GLU A 82 5.99 0.23 -2.28
CA GLU A 82 5.55 0.06 -3.65
C GLU A 82 5.41 -1.42 -3.94
N GLU A 83 4.31 -1.81 -4.56
CA GLU A 83 4.12 -3.15 -5.09
C GLU A 83 3.77 -3.10 -6.57
N LEU A 84 4.51 -3.91 -7.33
CA LEU A 84 4.22 -4.23 -8.72
C LEU A 84 3.58 -5.62 -8.75
N GLY A 85 2.65 -5.83 -9.69
CA GLY A 85 1.91 -7.09 -9.85
C GLY A 85 2.78 -8.34 -9.68
N GLY A 86 2.24 -9.34 -8.98
CA GLY A 86 2.97 -10.57 -8.65
C GLY A 86 3.52 -10.64 -7.22
N GLY A 87 3.14 -9.71 -6.34
CA GLY A 87 3.46 -9.76 -4.90
C GLY A 87 4.91 -9.41 -4.56
N ILE A 88 5.58 -8.65 -5.42
CA ILE A 88 6.88 -8.05 -5.14
C ILE A 88 6.61 -6.75 -4.39
N SER A 89 7.00 -6.70 -3.11
CA SER A 89 6.82 -5.52 -2.26
C SER A 89 8.18 -4.92 -1.90
N ASN A 90 8.35 -3.64 -2.23
CA ASN A 90 9.57 -2.88 -2.01
C ASN A 90 9.31 -1.77 -0.99
N PRO A 91 9.98 -1.77 0.18
CA PRO A 91 9.88 -0.65 1.11
C PRO A 91 10.58 0.60 0.54
N ILE A 92 9.98 1.77 0.78
CA ILE A 92 10.44 3.05 0.24
C ILE A 92 11.04 3.89 1.37
N PHE A 93 12.36 3.82 1.53
CA PHE A 93 13.07 4.56 2.58
C PHE A 93 13.38 6.01 2.20
N GLU A 94 13.49 6.29 0.91
CA GLU A 94 14.00 7.55 0.36
C GLU A 94 13.04 8.73 0.55
N GLN A 95 11.79 8.45 0.90
CA GLN A 95 10.74 9.47 0.97
C GLN A 95 10.46 10.01 2.37
N ASN A 96 11.38 9.78 3.31
CA ASN A 96 11.33 10.38 4.64
C ASN A 96 11.47 11.91 4.57
N GLY A 97 10.58 12.63 5.24
CA GLY A 97 10.51 14.09 5.26
C GLY A 97 9.58 14.71 4.22
N VAL A 98 9.04 13.94 3.27
CA VAL A 98 8.09 14.43 2.27
C VAL A 98 6.65 14.23 2.75
N TYR A 99 5.84 15.29 2.75
CA TYR A 99 4.45 15.19 3.16
C TYR A 99 3.64 14.29 2.22
N SER A 100 2.85 13.37 2.80
CA SER A 100 2.10 12.36 2.06
C SER A 100 1.24 12.93 0.93
N THR A 101 0.59 14.09 1.12
CA THR A 101 -0.25 14.71 0.08
C THR A 101 0.53 15.15 -1.16
N VAL A 102 1.74 15.67 -0.99
CA VAL A 102 2.60 16.10 -2.12
C VAL A 102 2.96 14.89 -2.98
N ARG A 103 3.18 13.74 -2.35
CA ARG A 103 3.47 12.48 -3.04
C ARG A 103 2.27 11.91 -3.78
N TRP A 104 1.10 11.87 -3.13
CA TRP A 104 -0.13 11.38 -3.77
C TRP A 104 -0.44 12.16 -5.04
N SER A 105 -0.22 13.49 -5.02
CA SER A 105 -0.35 14.32 -6.21
C SER A 105 0.70 14.02 -7.28
N SER A 106 1.97 13.86 -6.92
CA SER A 106 3.04 13.58 -7.91
C SER A 106 2.83 12.25 -8.62
N PHE A 107 2.33 11.23 -7.92
CA PHE A 107 2.02 9.93 -8.52
C PHE A 107 0.87 10.04 -9.54
N HIS A 108 -0.18 10.79 -9.21
CA HIS A 108 -1.29 11.05 -10.12
C HIS A 108 -0.83 11.73 -11.42
N PHE A 109 0.10 12.69 -11.34
CA PHE A 109 0.63 13.40 -12.52
C PHE A 109 1.54 12.53 -13.39
N LEU A 110 2.40 11.70 -12.80
CA LEU A 110 3.26 10.78 -13.56
C LEU A 110 2.44 9.76 -14.34
N TRP A 111 1.35 9.25 -13.76
CA TRP A 111 0.50 8.28 -14.43
C TRP A 111 -0.37 8.90 -15.53
N LEU A 112 -0.99 10.06 -15.29
CA LEU A 112 -1.71 10.77 -16.36
C LEU A 112 -0.79 11.05 -17.54
N SER A 113 0.46 11.43 -17.28
CA SER A 113 1.46 11.67 -18.33
C SER A 113 1.82 10.40 -19.11
N LEU A 114 2.04 9.26 -18.44
CA LEU A 114 2.35 7.98 -19.11
C LEU A 114 1.15 7.42 -19.88
N TYR A 115 -0.08 7.55 -19.34
CA TYR A 115 -1.30 7.10 -19.99
C TYR A 115 -1.65 7.96 -21.22
N TRP A 116 -1.43 9.28 -21.17
CA TRP A 116 -1.68 10.16 -22.30
C TRP A 116 -0.65 10.04 -23.44
N ASN A 117 0.60 9.69 -23.13
CA ASN A 117 1.65 9.48 -24.14
C ASN A 117 1.60 8.08 -24.80
N SER A 118 0.70 7.20 -24.34
CA SER A 118 0.52 5.84 -24.86
C SER A 118 -0.60 5.72 -25.91
N LYS A 119 -1.19 6.83 -26.35
CA LYS A 119 -2.21 6.88 -27.42
C LYS A 119 -1.76 7.69 -28.62
#